data_AF-A0A5F1Z8C4-F1
#
_entry.id   AF-A0A5F1Z8C4-F1
#
_cell.length_a   1.000
_cell.length_b   1.000
_cell.length_c   1.000
_cell.angle_alpha   90.00
_cell.angle_beta   90.00
_cell.angle_gamma   90.00
#
_symmetry.space_group_name_H-M   'P 1'
#
loop_
_entity.id
_entity.type
_entity.pdbx_description
1 polymer ?
#
loop_
_entity_poly.entity_id
_entity_poly.type
_entity_poly.pdbx_seq_one_letter_code
_entity_poly.pdbx_strand_id
1 'polypeptide(L)'
;MGFIKNNHNHGWKSVAKGTLGGGFPFHSKLATWLQEYTNIPKETELEILEVSCGEVSCPTEETLIVWDQQEFRISRKKEMISKMDVDLSWKRFVSKT
;
A
#
# COMPACT_ATOMS: atom_id res chain seq x y z
N MET A 1 4.06 -29.30 -23.04
CA MET A 1 3.93 -27.85 -22.84
C MET A 1 4.55 -27.52 -21.49
N GLY A 2 5.74 -26.92 -21.48
CA GLY A 2 6.44 -26.57 -20.23
C GLY A 2 5.76 -25.39 -19.55
N PHE A 3 5.29 -25.59 -18.32
CA PHE A 3 4.88 -24.50 -17.45
C PHE A 3 6.13 -23.70 -17.09
N ILE A 4 6.34 -22.56 -17.76
CA ILE A 4 7.34 -21.59 -17.33
C ILE A 4 6.83 -21.02 -16.00
N LYS A 5 7.31 -21.58 -14.88
CA LYS A 5 7.27 -20.92 -13.58
C LYS A 5 8.23 -19.73 -13.66
N ASN A 6 7.78 -18.63 -14.25
CA ASN A 6 8.42 -17.33 -14.04
C ASN A 6 8.12 -16.90 -12.60
N ASN A 7 8.82 -17.51 -11.65
CA ASN A 7 8.88 -17.07 -10.26
C ASN A 7 9.74 -15.81 -10.20
N HIS A 8 9.28 -14.73 -10.83
CA HIS A 8 9.90 -13.42 -10.69
C HIS A 8 9.52 -12.91 -9.30
N ASN A 9 10.53 -12.68 -8.49
CA ASN A 9 10.35 -12.29 -7.10
C ASN A 9 9.94 -10.82 -7.06
N HIS A 10 8.70 -10.58 -6.67
CA HIS A 10 8.15 -9.26 -6.48
C HIS A 10 8.59 -8.72 -5.12
N GLY A 11 9.79 -8.15 -5.07
CA GLY A 11 10.30 -7.53 -3.84
C GLY A 11 9.55 -6.24 -3.53
N TRP A 12 9.11 -6.09 -2.28
CA TRP A 12 8.61 -4.81 -1.78
C TRP A 12 9.74 -3.79 -1.75
N LYS A 13 9.50 -2.62 -2.36
CA LYS A 13 10.45 -1.50 -2.35
C LYS A 13 9.90 -0.41 -1.43
N SER A 14 10.66 -0.04 -0.41
CA SER A 14 10.35 1.15 0.39
C SER A 14 10.44 2.40 -0.49
N VAL A 15 9.33 3.14 -0.59
CA VAL A 15 9.18 4.33 -1.43
C VAL A 15 9.01 5.61 -0.61
N ALA A 16 8.59 5.48 0.65
CA ALA A 16 8.60 6.58 1.60
C ALA A 16 8.50 6.06 3.04
N LYS A 17 9.01 6.89 3.96
CA LYS A 17 8.85 6.70 5.40
C LYS A 17 8.58 8.06 6.05
N GLY A 18 7.61 8.11 6.94
CA GLY A 18 7.30 9.33 7.68
C GLY A 18 6.00 9.22 8.47
N THR A 19 5.74 10.21 9.32
CA THR A 19 4.51 10.26 10.12
C THR A 19 3.28 10.48 9.24
N LEU A 20 2.16 9.83 9.57
CA LEU A 20 0.89 10.00 8.86
C LEU A 20 0.46 11.47 8.75
N GLY A 21 0.68 12.27 9.80
CA GLY A 21 0.37 13.70 9.82
C GLY A 21 1.24 14.56 8.90
N GLY A 22 2.45 14.09 8.57
CA GLY A 22 3.40 14.78 7.70
C GLY A 22 3.08 14.69 6.20
N GLY A 23 2.19 13.77 5.81
CA GLY A 23 1.82 13.59 4.42
C GLY A 23 2.83 12.80 3.59
N PHE A 24 2.50 12.57 2.33
CA PHE A 24 3.32 11.81 1.39
C PHE A 24 3.55 12.61 0.10
N PRO A 25 4.80 12.83 -0.34
CA PRO A 25 5.12 13.71 -1.47
C PRO A 25 4.60 13.21 -2.82
N PHE A 26 4.38 11.89 -2.95
CA PHE A 26 3.88 11.25 -4.16
C PHE A 26 2.34 11.17 -4.21
N HIS A 27 1.64 11.46 -3.12
CA HIS A 27 0.17 11.35 -3.08
C HIS A 27 -0.43 12.28 -2.01
N SER A 28 -0.74 13.50 -2.42
CA SER A 28 -1.20 14.60 -1.54
C SER A 28 -2.44 14.27 -0.69
N LYS A 29 -3.33 13.39 -1.17
CA LYS A 29 -4.57 13.01 -0.45
C LYS A 29 -4.48 11.72 0.37
N LEU A 30 -3.39 10.95 0.25
CA LEU A 30 -3.32 9.61 0.84
C LEU A 30 -3.35 9.71 2.37
N ALA A 31 -2.57 10.63 2.94
CA ALA A 31 -2.56 10.88 4.37
C ALA A 31 -3.92 11.34 4.89
N THR A 32 -4.63 12.21 4.16
CA THR A 32 -5.99 12.63 4.51
C THR A 32 -6.95 11.45 4.55
N TRP A 33 -6.95 10.61 3.51
CA TRP A 33 -7.85 9.46 3.47
C TRP A 33 -7.51 8.42 4.54
N LEU A 34 -6.23 8.17 4.82
CA LEU A 34 -5.85 7.30 5.92
C LEU A 34 -6.35 7.85 7.26
N GLN A 35 -6.26 9.16 7.49
CA GLN A 35 -6.81 9.78 8.71
C GLN A 35 -8.33 9.73 8.79
N GLU A 36 -9.05 9.80 7.66
CA GLU A 36 -10.52 9.79 7.62
C GLU A 36 -11.11 8.37 7.69
N TYR A 37 -10.45 7.39 7.06
CA TYR A 37 -10.98 6.05 6.83
C TYR A 37 -10.34 4.97 7.70
N THR A 38 -9.29 5.30 8.44
CA THR A 38 -8.61 4.36 9.34
C THR A 38 -8.55 4.91 10.76
N ASN A 39 -8.17 4.06 11.71
CA ASN A 39 -7.96 4.45 13.10
C ASN A 39 -6.47 4.69 13.41
N ILE A 40 -5.63 4.90 12.39
CA ILE A 40 -4.19 5.09 12.57
C ILE A 40 -3.92 6.49 13.15
N PRO A 41 -3.22 6.61 14.29
CA PRO A 41 -2.86 7.90 14.88
C PRO A 41 -1.97 8.74 13.96
N LYS A 42 -2.13 10.07 13.97
CA LYS A 42 -1.38 10.97 13.08
C LYS A 42 0.12 10.98 13.33
N GLU A 43 0.53 10.75 14.58
CA GLU A 43 1.93 10.65 15.00
C GLU A 43 2.59 9.32 14.64
N THR A 44 1.83 8.34 14.15
CA THR A 44 2.35 7.03 13.76
C THR A 44 3.29 7.17 12.58
N GLU A 45 4.50 6.64 12.71
CA GLU A 45 5.43 6.48 11.60
C GLU A 45 4.94 5.36 10.66
N LEU A 46 4.71 5.72 9.41
CA LEU A 46 4.31 4.82 8.35
C LEU A 46 5.47 4.60 7.40
N GLU A 47 5.72 3.34 7.05
CA GLU A 47 6.55 2.98 5.92
C GLU A 47 5.65 2.53 4.76
N ILE A 48 5.85 3.15 3.60
CA ILE A 48 5.12 2.85 2.38
C ILE A 48 6.05 2.05 1.48
N LEU A 49 5.64 0.83 1.17
CA LEU A 49 6.30 -0.02 0.21
C LEU A 49 5.44 -0.17 -1.04
N GLU A 50 6.08 -0.25 -2.19
CA GLU A 50 5.43 -0.49 -3.47
C GLU A 50 6.04 -1.72 -4.11
N VAL A 51 5.18 -2.48 -4.77
CA VAL A 51 5.58 -3.53 -5.68
C VAL A 51 4.92 -3.28 -7.02
N SER A 52 5.73 -3.30 -8.08
CA SER A 52 5.26 -3.06 -9.45
C SER A 52 6.02 -4.02 -10.35
N CYS A 53 5.29 -4.84 -11.10
CA CYS A 53 5.85 -5.65 -12.17
C CYS A 53 5.67 -4.93 -13.49
N GLY A 54 6.78 -4.61 -14.15
CA GLY A 54 6.76 -3.98 -15.47
C GLY A 54 6.44 -4.96 -16.61
N GLU A 55 6.16 -6.23 -16.31
CA GLU A 55 5.78 -7.23 -17.31
C GLU A 55 4.31 -7.06 -17.72
N VAL A 56 4.05 -6.95 -19.02
CA VAL A 56 2.69 -6.79 -19.59
C VAL A 56 1.73 -7.90 -19.16
N SER A 57 2.25 -9.08 -18.81
CA SER A 57 1.48 -10.24 -18.37
C SER A 57 1.35 -10.36 -16.85
N CYS A 58 1.94 -9.46 -16.07
CA CYS A 58 1.91 -9.50 -14.60
C CYS A 58 1.24 -8.22 -14.06
N PRO A 59 -0.06 -8.27 -13.69
CA PRO A 59 -0.80 -7.09 -13.21
C PRO A 59 -0.45 -6.70 -11.76
N THR A 60 0.71 -7.12 -11.23
CA THR A 60 1.08 -6.92 -9.84
C THR A 60 1.55 -5.48 -9.64
N GLU A 61 0.60 -4.63 -9.24
CA GLU A 61 0.85 -3.27 -8.76
C GLU A 61 0.15 -3.07 -7.43
N GLU A 62 0.91 -3.10 -6.34
CA GLU A 62 0.36 -3.01 -4.99
C GLU A 62 1.18 -2.06 -4.11
N THR A 63 0.49 -1.49 -3.13
CA THR A 63 1.09 -0.66 -2.09
C THR A 63 0.85 -1.33 -0.74
N LEU A 64 1.91 -1.44 0.05
CA LEU A 64 1.87 -1.95 1.41
C LEU A 64 2.24 -0.81 2.35
N ILE A 65 1.39 -0.55 3.33
CA ILE A 65 1.63 0.42 4.40
C ILE A 65 1.93 -0.38 5.66
N VAL A 66 3.09 -0.13 6.26
CA VAL A 66 3.57 -0.85 7.45
C VAL A 66 3.74 0.12 8.60
N TRP A 67 3.23 -0.25 9.77
CA TRP A 67 3.45 0.42 11.05
C TRP A 67 3.26 -0.57 12.17
N ASP A 68 4.01 -0.45 13.27
CA ASP A 68 3.80 -1.25 14.49
C ASP A 68 3.50 -2.75 14.25
N GLN A 69 4.29 -3.39 13.35
CA GLN A 69 4.14 -4.78 12.91
C GLN A 69 2.84 -5.12 12.14
N GLN A 70 2.00 -4.13 11.83
CA GLN A 70 0.81 -4.24 11.01
C GLN A 70 1.15 -4.05 9.52
N GLU A 71 0.52 -4.87 8.68
CA GLU A 71 0.67 -4.83 7.22
C GLU A 71 -0.67 -4.51 6.55
N PHE A 72 -0.80 -3.30 6.01
CA PHE A 72 -2.00 -2.86 5.30
C PHE A 72 -1.77 -2.82 3.79
N ARG A 73 -2.40 -3.75 3.08
CA ARG A 73 -2.24 -3.90 1.63
C ARG A 73 -3.37 -3.23 0.86
N ILE A 74 -2.99 -2.45 -0.14
CA ILE A 74 -3.87 -1.83 -1.12
C ILE A 74 -3.44 -2.30 -2.51
N SER A 75 -4.34 -2.95 -3.25
CA SER A 75 -4.05 -3.50 -4.58
C SER A 75 -4.08 -2.43 -5.68
N ARG A 76 -3.33 -1.34 -5.45
CA ARG A 76 -3.08 -0.24 -6.39
C ARG A 76 -1.67 0.28 -6.18
N LYS A 77 -1.10 0.84 -7.24
CA LYS A 77 0.12 1.64 -7.20
C LYS A 77 -0.07 2.89 -6.32
N LYS A 78 0.96 3.30 -5.58
CA LYS A 78 0.88 4.35 -4.54
C LYS A 78 0.34 5.69 -5.02
N GLU A 79 0.56 6.00 -6.30
CA GLU A 79 0.16 7.25 -6.98
C GLU A 79 -1.29 7.21 -7.47
N MET A 80 -1.87 6.01 -7.58
CA MET A 80 -3.18 5.73 -8.18
C MET A 80 -4.21 5.26 -7.16
N ILE A 81 -3.86 5.26 -5.87
CA ILE A 81 -4.78 4.90 -4.80
C ILE A 81 -5.97 5.85 -4.83
N SER A 82 -7.18 5.31 -4.75
CA SER A 82 -8.39 6.12 -4.55
C SER A 82 -8.87 6.01 -3.10
N LYS A 83 -9.73 6.96 -2.72
CA LYS A 83 -10.46 6.94 -1.45
C LYS A 83 -11.22 5.61 -1.23
N MET A 84 -11.82 5.05 -2.28
CA MET A 84 -12.56 3.79 -2.20
C MET A 84 -11.63 2.60 -1.98
N ASP A 85 -10.43 2.62 -2.56
CA ASP A 85 -9.43 1.57 -2.34
C ASP A 85 -8.99 1.55 -0.86
N VAL A 86 -8.81 2.73 -0.24
CA VAL A 86 -8.47 2.83 1.19
C VAL A 86 -9.61 2.26 2.06
N ASP A 87 -10.85 2.70 1.85
CA ASP A 87 -12.01 2.24 2.63
C ASP A 87 -12.23 0.72 2.53
N LEU A 88 -12.26 0.18 1.31
CA LEU A 88 -12.47 -1.26 1.09
C LEU A 88 -11.32 -2.10 1.65
N SER A 89 -10.08 -1.63 1.47
CA SER A 89 -8.92 -2.33 2.01
C SER A 89 -8.95 -2.30 3.53
N TRP A 90 -9.31 -1.17 4.15
CA TRP A 90 -9.34 -1.02 5.60
C TRP A 90 -10.39 -1.94 6.23
N LYS A 91 -11.58 -2.02 5.64
CA LYS A 91 -12.62 -2.98 6.05
C LYS A 91 -12.12 -4.42 6.01
N ARG A 92 -11.37 -4.80 4.96
CA ARG A 92 -10.76 -6.13 4.85
C ARG A 92 -9.65 -6.35 5.88
N PHE A 93 -8.87 -5.32 6.17
CA PHE A 93 -7.80 -5.37 7.17
C PHE A 93 -8.37 -5.61 8.58
N VAL A 94 -9.33 -4.79 9.01
CA VAL A 94 -9.99 -4.95 10.32
C VAL A 94 -10.74 -6.27 10.44
N SER A 95 -11.30 -6.82 9.35
CA SER A 95 -11.95 -8.12 9.38
C SER A 95 -10.99 -9.32 9.53
N LYS A 96 -9.68 -9.12 9.36
CA LYS A 96 -8.64 -10.16 9.51
C LYS A 96 -7.96 -10.15 10.88
N THR A 97 -8.00 -9.01 11.56
CA THR A 97 -7.40 -8.78 12.89
C THR A 97 -8.40 -9.14 13.98
#